data_AF-G2NXV5-F1
#
_entry.id   AF-G2NXV5-F1
#
_cell.length_a   1.000
_cell.length_b   1.000
_cell.length_c   1.000
_cell.angle_alpha   90.00
_cell.angle_beta   90.00
_cell.angle_gamma   90.00
#
_symmetry.space_group_name_H-M   'P 1'
#
loop_
_entity.id
_entity.type
_entity.pdbx_description
1 polymer ?
#
loop_
_entity_poly.entity_id
_entity_poly.type
_entity_poly.pdbx_seq_one_letter_code
_entity_poly.pdbx_strand_id
1 'polypeptide(L)'
;MPAGAPRVFVSHLAGVAVFDPNGDQVGRVRDVVAMLRLAGRPPRVLGLVVEVVGRRRIFLPMTRVTGVESGQVITTGVLNMRRFEQRPTETLVLGELLDRTVHLVETGEPVTVLDVAMTQLPARREWEIDKVFVRRGKTGALRRRGEALTVDWSAVTGFSLEEQGQGAENLLATFEQLRPADLANVLHHLSAKRRGEVAAALDDERLADVLEELPDDDQVEILGKLKEERAADVLEAMDPDDAADLLSELPEPDKERLLDLMRPRDAADMRRLMSYEEGSAGGLMTTEPIVLRPDATIADALARVRDQDLSPALAAQVYVCRPPDQTPTGRYVGIIHFQRLLRDPPFTLVAASVDTDLPTLPPDTPLPVVAGHLATYNLLAAPVVDETGSLLGAVTVDDVLDHLLPSDWRERELYAGMALPEASDGR
;
A
#
# COMPACT_ATOMS: atom_id res chain seq x y z
N MET A 1 35.26 15.08 -42.13
CA MET A 1 34.51 14.36 -41.08
C MET A 1 33.67 15.37 -40.35
N PRO A 2 32.33 15.38 -40.44
CA PRO A 2 31.56 16.27 -39.57
C PRO A 2 31.82 15.84 -38.13
N ALA A 3 32.19 16.78 -37.26
CA ALA A 3 32.36 16.51 -35.85
C ALA A 3 31.03 15.94 -35.32
N GLY A 4 31.06 14.70 -34.81
CA GLY A 4 29.87 14.10 -34.20
C GLY A 4 29.39 14.96 -33.03
N ALA A 5 28.08 15.01 -32.82
CA ALA A 5 27.51 15.68 -31.66
C ALA A 5 28.17 15.15 -30.37
N PRO A 6 28.43 16.01 -29.36
CA PRO A 6 29.11 15.59 -28.15
C PRO A 6 28.25 14.56 -27.40
N ARG A 7 28.82 13.38 -27.16
CA ARG A 7 28.21 12.32 -26.36
C ARG A 7 28.60 12.51 -24.90
N VAL A 8 27.62 12.44 -24.00
CA VAL A 8 27.80 12.65 -22.57
C VAL A 8 27.30 11.43 -21.81
N PHE A 9 28.15 10.86 -20.97
CA PHE A 9 27.77 9.81 -20.04
C PHE A 9 26.99 10.40 -18.87
N VAL A 10 25.87 9.78 -18.51
CA VAL A 10 24.93 10.34 -17.53
C VAL A 10 25.51 10.32 -16.12
N SER A 11 26.33 9.33 -15.76
CA SER A 11 27.03 9.33 -14.47
C SER A 11 27.92 10.57 -14.26
N HIS A 12 28.48 11.13 -15.35
CA HIS A 12 29.31 12.34 -15.28
C HIS A 12 28.51 13.61 -15.04
N LEU A 13 27.18 13.56 -15.15
CA LEU A 13 26.31 14.70 -14.83
C LEU A 13 25.94 14.76 -13.35
N ALA A 14 26.02 13.64 -12.62
CA ALA A 14 25.66 13.62 -11.21
C ALA A 14 26.53 14.63 -10.42
N GLY A 15 25.90 15.59 -9.76
CA GLY A 15 26.55 16.62 -8.96
C GLY A 15 27.17 17.79 -9.75
N VAL A 16 27.09 17.77 -11.08
CA VAL A 16 27.56 18.86 -11.95
C VAL A 16 26.80 20.14 -11.67
N ALA A 17 27.52 21.26 -11.59
CA ALA A 17 26.93 22.57 -11.36
C ALA A 17 26.16 23.06 -12.59
N VAL A 18 25.00 23.66 -12.33
CA VAL A 18 24.14 24.29 -13.33
C VAL A 18 24.29 25.80 -13.21
N PHE A 19 24.60 26.47 -14.31
CA PHE A 19 24.81 27.92 -14.37
C PHE A 19 23.78 28.61 -15.27
N ASP A 20 23.36 29.81 -14.88
CA ASP A 20 22.56 30.69 -15.70
C ASP A 20 23.43 31.43 -16.76
N PRO A 21 22.83 32.20 -17.69
CA PRO A 21 23.58 32.96 -18.69
C PRO A 21 24.45 34.10 -18.12
N ASN A 22 24.21 34.54 -16.89
CA ASN A 22 24.98 35.58 -16.22
C ASN A 22 26.22 35.01 -15.49
N GLY A 23 26.32 33.68 -15.39
CA GLY A 23 27.41 32.96 -14.72
C GLY A 23 27.11 32.59 -13.28
N ASP A 24 25.88 32.80 -12.79
CA ASP A 24 25.48 32.45 -11.43
C ASP A 24 25.14 30.97 -11.33
N GLN A 25 25.62 30.31 -10.26
CA GLN A 25 25.29 28.92 -10.00
C GLN A 25 23.86 28.79 -9.47
N VAL A 26 23.01 28.13 -10.24
CA VAL A 26 21.61 27.87 -9.91
C VAL A 26 21.47 26.66 -8.98
N GLY A 27 22.27 25.62 -9.23
CA GLY A 27 22.12 24.36 -8.52
C GLY A 27 23.10 23.29 -8.97
N ARG A 28 22.78 22.03 -8.67
CA ARG A 28 23.53 20.85 -9.11
C ARG A 28 22.59 19.79 -9.68
N VAL A 29 23.01 19.14 -10.76
CA VAL A 29 22.26 18.04 -11.34
C VAL A 29 22.24 16.87 -10.37
N ARG A 30 21.06 16.28 -10.16
CA ARG A 30 20.85 15.08 -9.36
C ARG A 30 20.49 13.87 -10.18
N ASP A 31 19.73 14.08 -11.25
CA ASP A 31 19.31 13.01 -12.14
C ASP A 31 18.98 13.55 -13.54
N VAL A 32 18.83 12.63 -14.49
CA VAL A 32 18.36 12.88 -15.85
C VAL A 32 17.00 12.22 -16.01
N VAL A 33 16.04 12.96 -16.54
CA VAL A 33 14.69 12.46 -16.79
C VAL A 33 14.58 12.04 -18.25
N ALA A 34 14.27 10.77 -18.49
CA ALA A 34 14.08 10.20 -19.82
C ALA A 34 12.68 9.60 -20.00
N MET A 35 12.23 9.52 -21.25
CA MET A 35 11.02 8.81 -21.65
C MET A 35 11.41 7.60 -22.48
N LEU A 36 11.14 6.41 -21.95
CA LEU A 36 11.34 5.15 -22.65
C LEU A 36 10.38 5.04 -23.84
N ARG A 37 10.80 4.36 -24.90
CA ARG A 37 10.03 4.24 -26.15
C ARG A 37 9.86 2.78 -26.54
N LEU A 38 8.71 2.50 -27.16
CA LEU A 38 8.38 1.16 -27.66
C LEU A 38 9.38 0.68 -28.73
N ALA A 39 9.45 -0.64 -28.89
CA ALA A 39 10.22 -1.34 -29.92
C ALA A 39 11.73 -1.06 -29.90
N GLY A 40 12.33 -0.93 -28.71
CA GLY A 40 13.78 -0.79 -28.55
C GLY A 40 14.35 0.51 -29.12
N ARG A 41 13.51 1.53 -29.34
CA ARG A 41 13.97 2.84 -29.79
C ARG A 41 14.73 3.56 -28.66
N PRO A 42 15.80 4.31 -28.98
CA PRO A 42 16.49 5.17 -28.02
C PRO A 42 15.52 6.04 -27.20
N PRO A 43 15.61 6.03 -25.86
CA PRO A 43 14.81 6.89 -24.98
C PRO A 43 15.10 8.35 -25.26
N ARG A 44 14.07 9.19 -25.12
CA ARG A 44 14.22 10.64 -25.26
C ARG A 44 14.55 11.25 -23.91
N VAL A 45 15.57 12.08 -23.83
CA VAL A 45 15.90 12.84 -22.62
C VAL A 45 15.04 14.10 -22.58
N LEU A 46 14.19 14.21 -21.56
CA LEU A 46 13.26 15.31 -21.39
C LEU A 46 13.88 16.49 -20.63
N GLY A 47 14.75 16.22 -19.65
CA GLY A 47 15.33 17.23 -18.79
C GLY A 47 16.23 16.68 -17.70
N LEU A 48 16.61 17.56 -16.78
CA LEU A 48 17.48 17.28 -15.64
C LEU A 48 16.72 17.58 -14.35
N VAL A 49 16.92 16.75 -13.33
CA VAL A 49 16.53 17.08 -11.97
C VAL A 49 17.67 17.90 -11.37
N VAL A 50 17.38 19.14 -10.98
CA VAL A 50 18.38 20.06 -10.41
C VAL A 50 18.03 20.33 -8.96
N GLU A 51 18.98 20.11 -8.06
CA GLU A 51 18.87 20.56 -6.68
C GLU A 51 19.36 22.00 -6.57
N VAL A 52 18.47 22.87 -6.11
CA VAL A 52 18.75 24.29 -5.84
C VAL A 52 18.96 24.51 -4.34
N VAL A 53 19.34 25.73 -3.97
CA VAL A 53 19.53 26.14 -2.57
C VAL A 53 18.31 25.78 -1.72
N GLY A 54 18.54 25.18 -0.53
CA GLY A 54 17.48 24.65 0.33
C GLY A 54 17.11 23.18 0.07
N ARG A 55 17.97 22.41 -0.64
CA ARG A 55 17.77 20.99 -1.00
C ARG A 55 16.49 20.70 -1.80
N ARG A 56 15.91 21.72 -2.43
CA ARG A 56 14.72 21.57 -3.26
C ARG A 56 15.11 21.03 -4.63
N ARG A 57 14.44 19.98 -5.10
CA ARG A 57 14.62 19.43 -6.44
C ARG A 57 13.61 20.10 -7.39
N ILE A 58 14.08 20.57 -8.53
CA ILE A 58 13.27 21.20 -9.58
C ILE A 58 13.55 20.53 -10.93
N PHE A 59 12.62 20.68 -11.87
CA PHE A 59 12.79 20.19 -13.23
C PHE A 59 13.42 21.26 -14.13
N LEU A 60 14.54 20.94 -14.77
CA LEU A 60 15.15 21.74 -15.83
C LEU A 60 14.92 21.05 -17.18
N PRO A 61 14.00 21.55 -18.03
CA PRO A 61 13.76 20.98 -19.35
C PRO A 61 15.04 21.01 -20.21
N MET A 62 15.29 19.94 -20.97
CA MET A 62 16.47 19.85 -21.83
C MET A 62 16.43 20.89 -22.96
N THR A 63 15.25 21.39 -23.33
CA THR A 63 15.07 22.52 -24.26
C THR A 63 15.67 23.83 -23.76
N ARG A 64 15.90 23.96 -22.45
CA ARG A 64 16.52 25.12 -21.82
C ARG A 64 18.02 24.95 -21.61
N VAL A 65 18.58 23.76 -21.84
CA VAL A 65 20.02 23.50 -21.73
C VAL A 65 20.70 23.91 -23.03
N THR A 66 21.60 24.89 -22.95
CA THR A 66 22.32 25.43 -24.12
C THR A 66 23.66 24.79 -24.34
N GLY A 67 24.24 24.18 -23.30
CA GLY A 67 25.52 23.48 -23.37
C GLY A 67 25.71 22.51 -22.22
N VAL A 68 26.34 21.37 -22.53
CA VAL A 68 26.81 20.37 -21.57
C VAL A 68 28.28 20.13 -21.90
N GLU A 69 29.15 20.96 -21.35
CA GLU A 69 30.57 21.00 -21.68
C GLU A 69 31.41 21.02 -20.40
N SER A 70 32.53 20.30 -20.39
CA SER A 70 33.61 20.42 -19.39
C SER A 70 33.15 20.46 -17.92
N GLY A 71 32.19 19.62 -17.54
CA GLY A 71 31.72 19.49 -16.15
C GLY A 71 30.78 20.61 -15.70
N GLN A 72 30.10 21.28 -16.62
CA GLN A 72 29.09 22.30 -16.33
C GLN A 72 27.88 22.14 -17.25
N VAL A 73 26.70 22.49 -16.73
CA VAL A 73 25.46 22.58 -17.51
C VAL A 73 25.05 24.05 -17.57
N ILE A 74 24.84 24.57 -18.76
CA ILE A 74 24.41 25.96 -18.97
C ILE A 74 22.93 25.96 -19.35
N THR A 75 22.12 26.75 -18.62
CA THR A 75 20.69 26.92 -18.89
C THR A 75 20.36 28.31 -19.42
N THR A 76 19.20 28.43 -20.07
CA THR A 76 18.51 29.72 -20.26
C THR A 76 18.02 30.30 -18.93
N GLY A 77 18.06 31.63 -18.78
CA GLY A 77 18.01 32.33 -17.49
C GLY A 77 16.69 32.35 -16.71
N VAL A 78 15.64 31.65 -17.13
CA VAL A 78 14.39 31.55 -16.36
C VAL A 78 14.13 30.10 -15.99
N LEU A 79 14.16 29.79 -14.69
CA LEU A 79 13.88 28.47 -14.14
C LEU A 79 12.56 28.46 -13.37
N ASN A 80 11.81 27.38 -13.51
CA ASN A 80 10.62 27.15 -12.73
C ASN A 80 11.02 26.54 -11.39
N MET A 81 10.68 27.21 -10.28
CA MET A 81 11.01 26.74 -8.93
C MET A 81 10.01 25.71 -8.38
N ARG A 82 9.03 25.25 -9.18
CA ARG A 82 8.11 24.16 -8.79
C ARG A 82 8.92 22.91 -8.42
N ARG A 83 8.52 22.25 -7.33
CA ARG A 83 9.13 21.00 -6.88
C ARG A 83 8.99 19.98 -8.00
N PHE A 84 10.08 19.25 -8.27
CA PHE A 84 10.05 18.15 -9.21
C PHE A 84 9.15 17.04 -8.66
N GLU A 85 8.21 16.65 -9.50
CA GLU A 85 7.32 15.50 -9.34
C GLU A 85 7.50 14.67 -10.62
N GLN A 86 7.94 13.43 -10.48
CA GLN A 86 8.14 12.53 -11.61
C GLN A 86 6.79 12.12 -12.19
N ARG A 87 6.63 12.22 -13.52
CA ARG A 87 5.41 11.75 -14.19
C ARG A 87 5.48 10.24 -14.45
N PRO A 88 4.32 9.54 -14.59
CA PRO A 88 4.31 8.10 -14.82
C PRO A 88 5.03 7.61 -16.10
N THR A 89 5.19 8.49 -17.10
CA THR A 89 5.88 8.18 -18.36
C THR A 89 7.36 8.55 -18.34
N GLU A 90 7.85 9.06 -17.21
CA GLU A 90 9.23 9.51 -17.00
C GLU A 90 10.01 8.48 -16.18
N THR A 91 11.28 8.31 -16.52
CA THR A 91 12.22 7.43 -15.85
C THR A 91 13.44 8.25 -15.42
N LEU A 92 13.82 8.13 -14.16
CA LEU A 92 15.07 8.69 -13.64
C LEU A 92 16.24 7.79 -14.04
N VAL A 93 17.15 8.33 -14.84
CA VAL A 93 18.21 7.52 -15.44
C VAL A 93 19.20 7.01 -14.40
N LEU A 94 19.67 7.88 -13.48
CA LEU A 94 20.59 7.46 -12.42
C LEU A 94 19.88 6.59 -11.38
N GLY A 95 18.64 6.94 -11.02
CA GLY A 95 17.86 6.22 -10.02
C GLY A 95 17.33 4.86 -10.47
N GLU A 96 17.02 4.67 -11.76
CA GLU A 96 16.25 3.50 -12.23
C GLU A 96 16.90 2.70 -13.38
N LEU A 97 17.84 3.28 -14.13
CA LEU A 97 18.50 2.58 -15.24
C LEU A 97 19.88 2.02 -14.88
N LEU A 98 20.62 2.68 -13.97
CA LEU A 98 21.93 2.19 -13.52
C LEU A 98 21.78 1.00 -12.57
N ASP A 99 22.82 0.15 -12.52
CA ASP A 99 22.90 -1.10 -11.76
C ASP A 99 21.81 -2.15 -12.08
N ARG A 100 20.93 -1.85 -13.04
CA ARG A 100 19.93 -2.79 -13.57
C ARG A 100 20.60 -3.93 -14.32
N THR A 101 20.08 -5.13 -14.17
CA THR A 101 20.49 -6.28 -14.98
C THR A 101 19.65 -6.32 -16.26
N VAL A 102 20.32 -6.28 -17.41
CA VAL A 102 19.75 -6.34 -18.75
C VAL A 102 20.35 -7.51 -19.51
N HIS A 103 19.75 -7.89 -20.64
CA HIS A 103 20.23 -9.01 -21.44
C HIS A 103 20.79 -8.49 -22.76
N LEU A 104 21.93 -9.03 -23.19
CA LEU A 104 22.44 -8.79 -24.55
C LEU A 104 21.55 -9.50 -25.56
N VAL A 105 21.09 -8.79 -26.60
CA VAL A 105 20.21 -9.35 -27.63
C VAL A 105 20.89 -10.48 -28.42
N GLU A 106 22.19 -10.36 -28.66
CA GLU A 106 22.94 -11.32 -29.48
C GLU A 106 23.22 -12.63 -28.74
N THR A 107 23.50 -12.59 -27.44
CA THR A 107 23.95 -13.75 -26.66
C THR A 107 22.96 -14.22 -25.60
N GLY A 108 21.98 -13.40 -25.24
CA GLY A 108 21.08 -13.63 -24.10
C GLY A 108 21.77 -13.56 -22.73
N GLU A 109 23.04 -13.13 -22.67
CA GLU A 109 23.82 -13.09 -21.43
C GLU A 109 23.34 -11.93 -20.54
N PRO A 110 23.13 -12.14 -19.22
CA PRO A 110 22.83 -11.07 -18.29
C PRO A 110 24.05 -10.18 -18.06
N VAL A 111 23.86 -8.87 -18.18
CA VAL A 111 24.87 -7.85 -17.97
C VAL A 111 24.33 -6.73 -17.09
N THR A 112 25.18 -6.15 -16.25
CA THR A 112 24.79 -5.04 -15.37
C THR A 112 25.08 -3.71 -16.06
N VAL A 113 24.11 -2.80 -16.06
CA VAL A 113 24.26 -1.43 -16.58
C VAL A 113 25.10 -0.61 -15.62
N LEU A 114 26.24 -0.12 -16.09
CA LEU A 114 27.11 0.77 -15.31
C LEU A 114 26.86 2.24 -15.63
N ASP A 115 26.53 2.55 -16.87
CA ASP A 115 26.27 3.91 -17.32
C ASP A 115 25.45 3.90 -18.61
N VAL A 116 24.89 5.05 -18.97
CA VAL A 116 24.28 5.27 -20.28
C VAL A 116 24.79 6.58 -20.87
N ALA A 117 24.87 6.63 -22.19
CA ALA A 117 25.34 7.82 -22.88
C ALA A 117 24.19 8.48 -23.63
N MET A 118 24.07 9.79 -23.44
CA MET A 118 23.13 10.64 -24.18
C MET A 118 23.85 11.47 -25.24
N THR A 119 23.16 11.72 -26.34
CA THR A 119 23.64 12.53 -27.47
C THR A 119 22.55 13.46 -27.97
N GLN A 120 22.93 14.61 -28.52
CA GLN A 120 22.01 15.53 -29.15
C GLN A 120 21.85 15.22 -30.65
N LEU A 121 20.61 15.10 -31.12
CA LEU A 121 20.29 14.88 -32.52
C LEU A 121 20.47 16.17 -33.35
N PRO A 122 21.25 16.14 -34.45
CA PRO A 122 21.54 17.32 -35.27
C PRO A 122 20.32 18.04 -35.85
N ALA A 123 19.23 17.32 -36.13
CA ALA A 123 18.08 17.84 -36.86
C ALA A 123 17.03 18.54 -35.97
N ARG A 124 16.97 18.25 -34.66
CA ARG A 124 15.84 18.66 -33.79
C ARG A 124 16.22 19.23 -32.42
N ARG A 125 17.52 19.33 -32.09
CA ARG A 125 18.00 19.68 -30.72
C ARG A 125 17.45 18.76 -29.61
N GLU A 126 16.87 17.63 -29.99
CA GLU A 126 16.39 16.61 -29.07
C GLU A 126 17.56 15.77 -28.58
N TRP A 127 17.48 15.31 -27.34
CA TRP A 127 18.48 14.44 -26.75
C TRP A 127 17.93 13.02 -26.64
N GLU A 128 18.76 12.03 -26.90
CA GLU A 128 18.41 10.62 -26.75
C GLU A 128 19.55 9.83 -26.12
N ILE A 129 19.21 8.69 -25.51
CA ILE A 129 20.17 7.74 -24.96
C ILE A 129 20.47 6.69 -26.03
N ASP A 130 21.67 6.75 -26.62
CA ASP A 130 22.04 5.91 -27.78
C ASP A 130 22.95 4.73 -27.43
N LYS A 131 23.72 4.84 -26.34
CA LYS A 131 24.66 3.80 -25.88
C LYS A 131 24.43 3.43 -24.43
N VAL A 132 24.72 2.17 -24.11
CA VAL A 132 24.69 1.61 -22.76
C VAL A 132 26.05 1.01 -22.44
N PHE A 133 26.63 1.39 -21.31
CA PHE A 133 27.86 0.82 -20.80
C PHE A 133 27.52 -0.29 -19.81
N VAL A 134 27.93 -1.52 -20.13
CA VAL A 134 27.52 -2.71 -19.40
C VAL A 134 28.73 -3.53 -18.96
N ARG A 135 28.54 -4.35 -17.93
CA ARG A 135 29.53 -5.30 -17.41
C ARG A 135 28.97 -6.70 -17.40
N ARG A 136 29.72 -7.66 -17.96
CA ARG A 136 29.39 -9.08 -17.89
C ARG A 136 29.54 -9.63 -16.47
N GLY A 137 28.54 -10.36 -15.97
CA GLY A 137 28.61 -11.07 -14.70
C GLY A 137 29.05 -12.53 -14.91
N LYS A 138 29.95 -13.06 -14.06
CA LYS A 138 30.14 -14.52 -13.94
C LYS A 138 29.64 -15.00 -12.58
N THR A 139 28.87 -16.09 -12.61
CA THR A 139 28.57 -16.97 -11.47
C THR A 139 29.82 -17.78 -11.10
N GLY A 140 30.32 -17.65 -9.86
CA GLY A 140 31.42 -18.47 -9.33
C GLY A 140 32.38 -17.76 -8.36
N ALA A 141 32.90 -18.50 -7.39
CA ALA A 141 33.59 -18.06 -6.16
C ALA A 141 34.97 -17.37 -6.29
N LEU A 142 35.34 -16.83 -7.46
CA LEU A 142 36.58 -16.05 -7.63
C LEU A 142 36.32 -14.73 -8.38
N ARG A 143 36.24 -13.63 -7.63
CA ARG A 143 36.11 -12.24 -8.13
C ARG A 143 37.35 -11.82 -8.94
N ARG A 144 37.33 -12.01 -10.26
CA ARG A 144 38.02 -11.09 -11.20
C ARG A 144 36.99 -10.14 -11.79
N ARG A 145 37.29 -8.85 -11.84
CA ARG A 145 36.46 -7.80 -12.47
C ARG A 145 36.05 -8.25 -13.87
N GLY A 146 34.75 -8.44 -14.10
CA GLY A 146 34.20 -8.79 -15.42
C GLY A 146 34.52 -7.72 -16.47
N GLU A 147 34.58 -8.14 -17.73
CA GLU A 147 34.83 -7.25 -18.88
C GLU A 147 33.69 -6.23 -19.00
N ALA A 148 34.05 -4.96 -19.17
CA ALA A 148 33.11 -3.87 -19.42
C ALA A 148 33.14 -3.51 -20.90
N LEU A 149 31.97 -3.33 -21.51
CA LEU A 149 31.82 -2.97 -22.90
C LEU A 149 30.71 -1.93 -23.09
N THR A 150 30.83 -1.13 -24.15
CA THR A 150 29.79 -0.18 -24.56
C THR A 150 29.04 -0.75 -25.75
N VAL A 151 27.72 -0.86 -25.62
CA VAL A 151 26.81 -1.40 -26.64
C VAL A 151 25.80 -0.34 -27.07
N ASP A 152 25.20 -0.53 -28.24
CA ASP A 152 24.04 0.26 -28.67
C ASP A 152 22.82 -0.01 -27.77
N TRP A 153 21.95 1.00 -27.59
CA TRP A 153 20.71 0.83 -26.84
C TRP A 153 19.87 -0.34 -27.38
N SER A 154 19.85 -0.54 -28.70
CA SER A 154 19.12 -1.65 -29.34
C SER A 154 19.76 -3.03 -29.15
N ALA A 155 21.00 -3.10 -28.67
CA ALA A 155 21.71 -4.35 -28.43
C ALA A 155 21.42 -4.96 -27.04
N VAL A 156 20.57 -4.30 -26.25
CA VAL A 156 20.19 -4.72 -24.90
C VAL A 156 18.67 -4.69 -24.72
N THR A 157 18.14 -5.68 -24.02
CA THR A 157 16.72 -5.80 -23.65
C THR A 157 16.56 -5.88 -22.14
N GLY A 158 15.37 -5.57 -21.63
CA GLY A 158 15.10 -5.49 -20.18
C GLY A 158 14.99 -4.07 -19.64
N PHE A 159 15.11 -3.06 -20.51
CA PHE A 159 14.70 -1.67 -20.23
C PHE A 159 13.20 -1.43 -20.50
N SER A 160 12.50 -2.40 -21.08
CA SER A 160 11.03 -2.35 -21.19
C SER A 160 10.39 -2.40 -19.79
N LEU A 161 9.33 -1.62 -19.62
CA LEU A 161 8.30 -1.97 -18.64
C LEU A 161 7.67 -3.29 -19.14
N GLU A 162 7.56 -4.26 -18.24
CA GLU A 162 7.18 -5.69 -18.41
C GLU A 162 8.39 -6.62 -18.72
N GLU A 163 8.63 -7.71 -17.99
CA GLU A 163 7.70 -8.60 -17.27
C GLU A 163 8.47 -9.49 -16.24
N GLN A 164 7.81 -9.79 -15.11
CA GLN A 164 8.06 -10.88 -14.14
C GLN A 164 9.16 -10.73 -13.06
N GLY A 165 8.70 -10.67 -11.80
CA GLY A 165 9.41 -11.20 -10.63
C GLY A 165 10.16 -10.19 -9.76
N GLN A 166 11.22 -9.58 -10.27
CA GLN A 166 12.28 -9.11 -9.36
C GLN A 166 12.07 -7.72 -8.72
N GLY A 167 11.15 -6.90 -9.26
CA GLY A 167 10.84 -5.57 -8.71
C GLY A 167 9.73 -5.59 -7.65
N ALA A 168 8.96 -6.67 -7.58
CA ALA A 168 7.97 -6.86 -6.53
C ALA A 168 8.66 -7.35 -5.25
N GLU A 169 9.58 -8.31 -5.31
CA GLU A 169 10.23 -8.89 -4.12
C GLU A 169 10.96 -7.88 -3.21
N ASN A 170 11.69 -6.91 -3.77
CA ASN A 170 12.36 -5.87 -2.96
C ASN A 170 11.39 -4.82 -2.41
N LEU A 171 10.27 -4.56 -3.10
CA LEU A 171 9.21 -3.71 -2.58
C LEU A 171 8.36 -4.44 -1.54
N LEU A 172 8.04 -5.72 -1.77
CA LEU A 172 7.35 -6.62 -0.85
C LEU A 172 8.12 -6.73 0.46
N ALA A 173 9.44 -6.98 0.43
CA ALA A 173 10.24 -7.02 1.65
C ALA A 173 10.22 -5.69 2.44
N THR A 174 9.97 -4.57 1.77
CA THR A 174 9.79 -3.25 2.42
C THR A 174 8.35 -3.04 2.87
N PHE A 175 7.36 -3.58 2.15
CA PHE A 175 5.92 -3.43 2.38
C PHE A 175 5.35 -4.44 3.40
N GLU A 176 5.95 -5.62 3.52
CA GLU A 176 5.66 -6.62 4.56
C GLU A 176 5.90 -6.05 5.97
N GLN A 177 6.80 -5.08 6.11
CA GLN A 177 7.11 -4.46 7.40
C GLN A 177 6.23 -3.23 7.71
N LEU A 178 5.48 -2.72 6.74
CA LEU A 178 4.58 -1.59 6.97
C LEU A 178 3.35 -2.06 7.76
N ARG A 179 2.64 -1.13 8.38
CA ARG A 179 1.30 -1.44 8.88
C ARG A 179 0.31 -1.47 7.71
N PRO A 180 -0.81 -2.19 7.81
CA PRO A 180 -1.84 -2.21 6.76
C PRO A 180 -2.23 -0.80 6.30
N ALA A 181 -2.58 0.10 7.22
CA ALA A 181 -2.88 1.50 6.93
C ALA A 181 -1.76 2.27 6.20
N ASP A 182 -0.49 2.04 6.57
CA ASP A 182 0.65 2.69 5.90
C ASP A 182 0.80 2.17 4.46
N LEU A 183 0.61 0.86 4.26
CA LEU A 183 0.67 0.23 2.95
C LEU A 183 -0.52 0.64 2.07
N ALA A 184 -1.74 0.71 2.62
CA ALA A 184 -2.93 1.23 1.96
C ALA A 184 -2.69 2.66 1.44
N ASN A 185 -2.15 3.55 2.28
CA ASN A 185 -1.81 4.91 1.87
C ASN A 185 -0.75 4.94 0.73
N VAL A 186 0.24 4.05 0.78
CA VAL A 186 1.20 3.91 -0.34
C VAL A 186 0.50 3.43 -1.61
N LEU A 187 -0.34 2.38 -1.53
CA LEU A 187 -1.08 1.79 -2.65
C LEU A 187 -2.05 2.79 -3.29
N HIS A 188 -2.71 3.63 -2.49
CA HIS A 188 -3.63 4.65 -2.94
C HIS A 188 -2.94 5.60 -3.94
N HIS A 189 -1.69 5.98 -3.67
CA HIS A 189 -0.91 6.87 -4.53
C HIS A 189 -0.19 6.18 -5.71
N LEU A 190 -0.27 4.85 -5.82
CA LEU A 190 0.28 4.14 -6.98
C LEU A 190 -0.65 4.25 -8.19
N SER A 191 -0.06 4.19 -9.39
CA SER A 191 -0.86 4.01 -10.60
C SER A 191 -1.66 2.70 -10.54
N ALA A 192 -2.87 2.68 -11.09
CA ALA A 192 -3.77 1.51 -11.21
C ALA A 192 -3.07 0.21 -11.62
N LYS A 193 -2.09 0.29 -12.54
CA LYS A 193 -1.29 -0.86 -12.95
C LYS A 193 -0.40 -1.38 -11.82
N ARG A 194 0.34 -0.48 -11.18
CA ARG A 194 1.29 -0.82 -10.12
C ARG A 194 0.58 -1.27 -8.84
N ARG A 195 -0.56 -0.66 -8.52
CA ARG A 195 -1.44 -1.09 -7.43
C ARG A 195 -1.87 -2.55 -7.60
N GLY A 196 -2.36 -2.89 -8.80
CA GLY A 196 -2.72 -4.28 -9.14
C GLY A 196 -1.54 -5.26 -9.09
N GLU A 197 -0.34 -4.84 -9.52
CA GLU A 197 0.87 -5.66 -9.41
C GLU A 197 1.27 -5.95 -7.96
N VAL A 198 1.14 -4.97 -7.06
CA VAL A 198 1.45 -5.14 -5.63
C VAL A 198 0.38 -5.99 -4.95
N ALA A 199 -0.91 -5.68 -5.17
CA ALA A 199 -2.03 -6.46 -4.63
C ALA A 199 -1.94 -7.93 -5.05
N ALA A 200 -1.62 -8.20 -6.33
CA ALA A 200 -1.46 -9.56 -6.82
C ALA A 200 -0.30 -10.33 -6.17
N ALA A 201 0.65 -9.64 -5.53
CA ALA A 201 1.83 -10.23 -4.93
C ALA A 201 1.77 -10.38 -3.41
N LEU A 202 0.80 -9.74 -2.73
CA LEU A 202 0.47 -10.01 -1.34
C LEU A 202 -0.19 -11.39 -1.21
N ASP A 203 -0.10 -12.03 -0.05
CA ASP A 203 -0.98 -13.15 0.30
C ASP A 203 -2.40 -12.64 0.61
N ASP A 204 -3.36 -13.54 0.79
CA ASP A 204 -4.77 -13.19 0.82
C ASP A 204 -5.14 -12.51 2.15
N GLU A 205 -4.58 -12.96 3.28
CA GLU A 205 -4.73 -12.33 4.59
C GLU A 205 -4.15 -10.91 4.59
N ARG A 206 -2.92 -10.73 4.09
CA ARG A 206 -2.30 -9.41 4.05
C ARG A 206 -3.01 -8.47 3.08
N LEU A 207 -3.57 -8.99 2.00
CA LEU A 207 -4.33 -8.19 1.06
C LEU A 207 -5.66 -7.75 1.69
N ALA A 208 -6.32 -8.60 2.48
CA ALA A 208 -7.52 -8.26 3.23
C ALA A 208 -7.28 -7.08 4.18
N ASP A 209 -6.31 -7.18 5.10
CA ASP A 209 -5.96 -6.10 6.04
C ASP A 209 -5.73 -4.75 5.33
N VAL A 210 -5.11 -4.80 4.14
CA VAL A 210 -4.75 -3.60 3.38
C VAL A 210 -5.95 -3.03 2.63
N LEU A 211 -6.88 -3.88 2.20
CA LEU A 211 -8.11 -3.45 1.54
C LEU A 211 -9.04 -2.74 2.53
N GLU A 212 -9.19 -3.24 3.75
CA GLU A 212 -9.99 -2.61 4.83
C GLU A 212 -9.60 -1.13 5.04
N GLU A 213 -8.31 -0.83 4.88
CA GLU A 213 -7.75 0.50 5.10
C GLU A 213 -7.76 1.41 3.85
N LEU A 214 -8.13 0.88 2.69
CA LEU A 214 -8.16 1.63 1.43
C LEU A 214 -9.50 2.37 1.24
N PRO A 215 -9.53 3.47 0.47
CA PRO A 215 -10.80 4.04 0.01
C PRO A 215 -11.59 3.08 -0.89
N ASP A 216 -12.92 3.11 -0.83
CA ASP A 216 -13.83 2.16 -1.48
C ASP A 216 -13.57 2.01 -2.99
N ASP A 217 -13.32 3.13 -3.69
CA ASP A 217 -12.99 3.15 -5.12
C ASP A 217 -11.74 2.28 -5.44
N ASP A 218 -10.74 2.32 -4.57
CA ASP A 218 -9.51 1.55 -4.73
C ASP A 218 -9.72 0.07 -4.37
N GLN A 219 -10.55 -0.21 -3.35
CA GLN A 219 -10.91 -1.57 -2.97
C GLN A 219 -11.58 -2.30 -4.13
N VAL A 220 -12.62 -1.68 -4.72
CA VAL A 220 -13.36 -2.21 -5.86
C VAL A 220 -12.46 -2.38 -7.09
N GLU A 221 -11.57 -1.42 -7.36
CA GLU A 221 -10.62 -1.51 -8.47
C GLU A 221 -9.65 -2.69 -8.32
N ILE A 222 -9.13 -2.92 -7.11
CA ILE A 222 -8.21 -4.04 -6.84
C ILE A 222 -8.96 -5.36 -6.95
N LEU A 223 -10.09 -5.49 -6.24
CA LEU A 223 -10.87 -6.72 -6.19
C LEU A 223 -11.32 -7.15 -7.59
N GLY A 224 -11.79 -6.20 -8.41
CA GLY A 224 -12.22 -6.44 -9.79
C GLY A 224 -11.12 -6.87 -10.76
N LYS A 225 -9.83 -6.77 -10.38
CA LYS A 225 -8.68 -7.26 -11.16
C LYS A 225 -8.20 -8.62 -10.72
N LEU A 226 -8.63 -9.10 -9.55
CA LEU A 226 -8.30 -10.43 -9.08
C LEU A 226 -9.10 -11.48 -9.88
N LYS A 227 -8.63 -12.73 -9.81
CA LYS A 227 -9.44 -13.86 -10.26
C LYS A 227 -10.57 -14.07 -9.26
N GLU A 228 -11.74 -14.49 -9.72
CA GLU A 228 -12.94 -14.60 -8.88
C GLU A 228 -12.72 -15.48 -7.65
N GLU A 229 -12.02 -16.61 -7.80
CA GLU A 229 -11.73 -17.50 -6.68
C GLU A 229 -10.88 -16.81 -5.62
N ARG A 230 -9.85 -16.10 -6.05
CA ARG A 230 -8.97 -15.35 -5.14
C ARG A 230 -9.68 -14.15 -4.51
N ALA A 231 -10.54 -13.47 -5.26
CA ALA A 231 -11.34 -12.37 -4.70
C ALA A 231 -12.25 -12.89 -3.59
N ALA A 232 -12.86 -14.08 -3.75
CA ALA A 232 -13.62 -14.73 -2.69
C ALA A 232 -12.73 -15.10 -1.51
N ASP A 233 -11.55 -15.71 -1.73
CA ASP A 233 -10.61 -16.07 -0.67
C ASP A 233 -10.16 -14.84 0.16
N VAL A 234 -9.90 -13.70 -0.50
CA VAL A 234 -9.53 -12.43 0.17
C VAL A 234 -10.68 -11.87 1.00
N LEU A 235 -11.90 -11.88 0.45
CA LEU A 235 -13.08 -11.44 1.19
C LEU A 235 -13.42 -12.35 2.38
N GLU A 236 -13.06 -13.64 2.32
CA GLU A 236 -13.18 -14.56 3.47
C GLU A 236 -12.14 -14.32 4.56
N ALA A 237 -11.01 -13.69 4.21
CA ALA A 237 -9.93 -13.35 5.13
C ALA A 237 -10.09 -11.96 5.76
N MET A 238 -11.01 -11.16 5.24
CA MET A 238 -11.34 -9.80 5.70
C MET A 238 -12.31 -9.83 6.88
N ASP A 239 -12.30 -8.79 7.70
CA ASP A 239 -13.31 -8.61 8.74
C ASP A 239 -14.73 -8.59 8.12
N PRO A 240 -15.71 -9.33 8.70
CA PRO A 240 -17.00 -9.55 8.03
C PRO A 240 -17.79 -8.29 7.67
N ASP A 241 -17.71 -7.28 8.50
CA ASP A 241 -18.30 -5.95 8.31
C ASP A 241 -17.67 -5.25 7.11
N ASP A 242 -16.34 -5.12 7.07
CA ASP A 242 -15.63 -4.53 5.93
C ASP A 242 -15.88 -5.30 4.63
N ALA A 243 -15.89 -6.64 4.70
CA ALA A 243 -16.19 -7.48 3.54
C ALA A 243 -17.62 -7.28 3.02
N ALA A 244 -18.60 -7.11 3.93
CA ALA A 244 -19.98 -6.83 3.58
C ALA A 244 -20.15 -5.44 2.95
N ASP A 245 -19.42 -4.44 3.44
CA ASP A 245 -19.41 -3.08 2.89
C ASP A 245 -18.80 -3.08 1.48
N LEU A 246 -17.62 -3.70 1.30
CA LEU A 246 -16.99 -3.83 -0.01
C LEU A 246 -17.88 -4.59 -1.01
N LEU A 247 -18.52 -5.68 -0.58
CA LEU A 247 -19.46 -6.40 -1.43
C LEU A 247 -20.66 -5.52 -1.83
N SER A 248 -21.13 -4.63 -0.95
CA SER A 248 -22.27 -3.76 -1.20
C SER A 248 -22.01 -2.73 -2.31
N GLU A 249 -20.76 -2.32 -2.49
CA GLU A 249 -20.32 -1.44 -3.58
C GLU A 249 -20.27 -2.12 -4.96
N LEU A 250 -20.28 -3.46 -5.00
CA LEU A 250 -20.23 -4.21 -6.26
C LEU A 250 -21.60 -4.31 -6.94
N PRO A 251 -21.63 -4.39 -8.29
CA PRO A 251 -22.84 -4.76 -9.01
C PRO A 251 -23.41 -6.10 -8.54
N GLU A 252 -24.74 -6.19 -8.40
CA GLU A 252 -25.43 -7.38 -7.89
C GLU A 252 -25.02 -8.72 -8.53
N PRO A 253 -24.79 -8.83 -9.86
CA PRO A 253 -24.32 -10.07 -10.46
C PRO A 253 -22.90 -10.47 -10.03
N ASP A 254 -22.04 -9.49 -9.73
CA ASP A 254 -20.66 -9.74 -9.32
C ASP A 254 -20.62 -10.17 -7.86
N LYS A 255 -21.40 -9.48 -7.01
CA LYS A 255 -21.63 -9.83 -5.61
C LYS A 255 -22.09 -11.29 -5.44
N GLU A 256 -23.17 -11.69 -6.12
CA GLU A 256 -23.69 -13.06 -5.99
C GLU A 256 -22.71 -14.13 -6.47
N ARG A 257 -21.92 -13.85 -7.52
CA ARG A 257 -20.87 -14.79 -7.98
C ARG A 257 -19.79 -14.99 -6.91
N LEU A 258 -19.33 -13.91 -6.26
CA LEU A 258 -18.32 -14.02 -5.20
C LEU A 258 -18.89 -14.77 -3.98
N LEU A 259 -20.12 -14.45 -3.56
CA LEU A 259 -20.80 -15.16 -2.47
C LEU A 259 -21.01 -16.65 -2.74
N ASP A 260 -21.20 -17.05 -4.00
CA ASP A 260 -21.34 -18.46 -4.41
C ASP A 260 -20.00 -19.21 -4.42
N LEU A 261 -18.89 -18.50 -4.56
CA LEU A 261 -17.54 -19.06 -4.47
C LEU A 261 -17.05 -19.19 -3.04
N MET A 262 -17.60 -18.38 -2.14
CA MET A 262 -17.28 -18.41 -0.71
C MET A 262 -17.75 -19.69 -0.01
N ARG A 263 -17.16 -19.96 1.15
CA ARG A 263 -17.65 -20.95 2.11
C ARG A 263 -19.08 -20.57 2.52
N PRO A 264 -20.03 -21.53 2.57
CA PRO A 264 -21.44 -21.23 2.84
C PRO A 264 -21.71 -20.49 4.16
N ARG A 265 -20.81 -20.64 5.13
CA ARG A 265 -20.91 -19.95 6.43
C ARG A 265 -20.61 -18.46 6.27
N ASP A 266 -19.45 -18.13 5.73
CA ASP A 266 -19.01 -16.74 5.59
C ASP A 266 -19.95 -15.97 4.66
N ALA A 267 -20.38 -16.60 3.56
CA ALA A 267 -21.39 -16.05 2.66
C ALA A 267 -22.73 -15.79 3.37
N ALA A 268 -23.11 -16.59 4.37
CA ALA A 268 -24.33 -16.38 5.16
C ALA A 268 -24.15 -15.25 6.19
N ASP A 269 -22.94 -15.04 6.69
CA ASP A 269 -22.60 -13.92 7.56
C ASP A 269 -22.64 -12.60 6.78
N MET A 270 -22.01 -12.53 5.59
CA MET A 270 -22.06 -11.32 4.73
C MET A 270 -23.50 -11.00 4.28
N ARG A 271 -24.27 -12.00 3.84
CA ARG A 271 -25.68 -11.78 3.45
C ARG A 271 -26.53 -11.26 4.60
N ARG A 272 -26.20 -11.63 5.84
CA ARG A 272 -26.90 -11.13 7.02
C ARG A 272 -26.53 -9.68 7.30
N LEU A 273 -25.24 -9.33 7.26
CA LEU A 273 -24.77 -7.97 7.48
C LEU A 273 -25.38 -6.99 6.45
N MET A 274 -25.30 -7.34 5.16
CA MET A 274 -25.89 -6.55 4.07
C MET A 274 -27.44 -6.44 4.12
N SER A 275 -28.11 -7.20 5.00
CA SER A 275 -29.56 -7.07 5.19
C SER A 275 -29.96 -5.94 6.14
N TYR A 276 -29.00 -5.41 6.90
CA TYR A 276 -29.19 -4.28 7.80
C TYR A 276 -28.93 -2.94 7.08
N GLU A 277 -29.40 -1.87 7.68
CA GLU A 277 -29.07 -0.52 7.21
C GLU A 277 -27.61 -0.21 7.59
N GLU A 278 -26.81 0.28 6.65
CA GLU A 278 -25.40 0.66 6.82
C GLU A 278 -25.17 1.50 8.09
N GLY A 279 -26.00 2.53 8.29
CA GLY A 279 -25.95 3.41 9.47
C GLY A 279 -26.59 2.85 10.75
N SER A 280 -26.74 1.53 10.90
CA SER A 280 -27.34 0.86 12.06
C SER A 280 -26.37 -0.07 12.78
N ALA A 281 -26.66 -0.44 14.03
CA ALA A 281 -25.81 -1.36 14.79
C ALA A 281 -25.61 -2.71 14.09
N GLY A 282 -26.58 -3.19 13.31
CA GLY A 282 -26.46 -4.41 12.52
C GLY A 282 -25.62 -4.25 11.26
N GLY A 283 -25.55 -3.04 10.68
CA GLY A 283 -24.65 -2.73 9.56
C GLY A 283 -23.20 -2.56 10.02
N LEU A 284 -22.99 -1.96 11.20
CA LEU A 284 -21.69 -1.64 11.78
C LEU A 284 -21.07 -2.76 12.62
N MET A 285 -21.69 -3.94 12.70
CA MET A 285 -21.20 -4.99 13.59
C MET A 285 -20.37 -6.01 12.83
N THR A 286 -19.30 -6.47 13.46
CA THR A 286 -18.67 -7.74 13.08
C THR A 286 -19.49 -8.93 13.62
N THR A 287 -19.59 -9.98 12.83
CA THR A 287 -20.20 -11.26 13.24
C THR A 287 -19.26 -12.15 14.03
N GLU A 288 -17.98 -11.80 14.18
CA GLU A 288 -16.98 -12.67 14.83
C GLU A 288 -16.42 -12.11 16.16
N PRO A 289 -17.26 -11.69 17.13
CA PRO A 289 -16.76 -11.31 18.44
C PRO A 289 -16.23 -12.52 19.22
N ILE A 290 -15.44 -12.26 20.28
CA ILE A 290 -14.97 -13.32 21.17
C ILE A 290 -16.13 -13.86 22.01
N VAL A 291 -16.73 -14.96 21.55
CA VAL A 291 -17.81 -15.65 22.27
C VAL A 291 -17.27 -16.82 23.09
N LEU A 292 -17.69 -16.90 24.35
CA LEU A 292 -17.43 -18.04 25.23
C LEU A 292 -18.72 -18.53 25.90
N ARG A 293 -18.69 -19.81 26.27
CA ARG A 293 -19.74 -20.41 27.06
C ARG A 293 -19.54 -20.15 28.56
N PRO A 294 -20.61 -20.18 29.38
CA PRO A 294 -20.52 -19.95 30.83
C PRO A 294 -19.59 -20.93 31.57
N ASP A 295 -19.36 -22.13 31.01
CA ASP A 295 -18.51 -23.18 31.56
C ASP A 295 -17.03 -23.07 31.12
N ALA A 296 -16.67 -22.08 30.29
CA ALA A 296 -15.28 -21.78 29.98
C ALA A 296 -14.54 -21.20 31.19
N THR A 297 -13.21 -21.34 31.21
CA THR A 297 -12.37 -20.77 32.26
C THR A 297 -11.85 -19.37 31.88
N ILE A 298 -11.41 -18.60 32.88
CA ILE A 298 -10.70 -17.33 32.65
C ILE A 298 -9.43 -17.56 31.81
N ALA A 299 -8.76 -18.72 31.95
CA ALA A 299 -7.62 -19.09 31.12
C ALA A 299 -8.02 -19.22 29.63
N ASP A 300 -9.15 -19.85 29.34
CA ASP A 300 -9.67 -19.96 27.97
C ASP A 300 -9.99 -18.58 27.39
N ALA A 301 -10.57 -17.70 28.21
CA ALA A 301 -10.88 -16.33 27.81
C ALA A 301 -9.63 -15.51 27.50
N LEU A 302 -8.61 -15.58 28.37
CA LEU A 302 -7.33 -14.93 28.14
C LEU A 302 -6.59 -15.52 26.93
N ALA A 303 -6.79 -16.80 26.61
CA ALA A 303 -6.21 -17.40 25.41
C ALA A 303 -6.83 -16.81 24.14
N ARG A 304 -8.15 -16.60 24.11
CA ARG A 304 -8.83 -15.94 22.98
C ARG A 304 -8.46 -14.46 22.84
N VAL A 305 -8.43 -13.72 23.95
CA VAL A 305 -8.08 -12.28 23.95
C VAL A 305 -6.61 -12.02 23.54
N ARG A 306 -5.74 -13.03 23.62
CA ARG A 306 -4.33 -12.92 23.23
C ARG A 306 -4.07 -13.20 21.75
N ASP A 307 -5.11 -13.53 21.00
CA ASP A 307 -4.98 -13.68 19.57
C ASP A 307 -4.50 -12.36 18.97
N GLN A 308 -3.43 -12.42 18.19
CA GLN A 308 -2.76 -11.23 17.67
C GLN A 308 -3.50 -10.65 16.45
N ASP A 309 -4.36 -11.46 15.84
CA ASP A 309 -5.11 -11.10 14.65
C ASP A 309 -6.40 -10.33 15.03
N LEU A 310 -6.76 -10.29 16.32
CA LEU A 310 -7.91 -9.51 16.80
C LEU A 310 -7.54 -8.03 16.99
N SER A 311 -8.43 -7.15 16.52
CA SER A 311 -8.30 -5.72 16.78
C SER A 311 -8.27 -5.42 18.30
N PRO A 312 -7.54 -4.37 18.74
CA PRO A 312 -7.52 -4.00 20.15
C PRO A 312 -8.91 -3.71 20.74
N ALA A 313 -9.85 -3.22 19.93
CA ALA A 313 -11.21 -2.95 20.36
C ALA A 313 -12.01 -4.24 20.57
N LEU A 314 -11.89 -5.19 19.64
CA LEU A 314 -12.54 -6.50 19.75
C LEU A 314 -11.96 -7.33 20.92
N ALA A 315 -10.63 -7.29 21.09
CA ALA A 315 -9.92 -7.95 22.19
C ALA A 315 -10.20 -7.35 23.57
N ALA A 316 -10.82 -6.17 23.66
CA ALA A 316 -11.10 -5.50 24.94
C ALA A 316 -12.14 -6.23 25.80
N GLN A 317 -12.96 -7.10 25.22
CA GLN A 317 -14.01 -7.80 25.96
C GLN A 317 -14.40 -9.14 25.35
N VAL A 318 -15.00 -9.97 26.20
CA VAL A 318 -15.50 -11.30 25.85
C VAL A 318 -16.99 -11.36 26.09
N TYR A 319 -17.73 -11.98 25.18
CA TYR A 319 -19.18 -12.13 25.24
C TYR A 319 -19.52 -13.54 25.73
N VAL A 320 -20.33 -13.64 26.78
CA VAL A 320 -20.75 -14.93 27.34
C VAL A 320 -22.13 -15.28 26.83
N CYS A 321 -22.23 -16.37 26.08
CA CYS A 321 -23.47 -16.82 25.44
C CYS A 321 -23.75 -18.30 25.69
N ARG A 322 -25.01 -18.70 25.63
CA ARG A 322 -25.38 -20.13 25.55
C ARG A 322 -25.14 -20.65 24.13
N PRO A 323 -24.96 -21.97 23.95
CA PRO A 323 -24.78 -22.55 22.61
C PRO A 323 -25.90 -22.18 21.64
N PRO A 324 -25.61 -22.01 20.34
CA PRO A 324 -24.31 -22.24 19.68
C PRO A 324 -23.24 -21.18 20.00
N ASP A 325 -21.97 -21.54 19.75
CA ASP A 325 -20.79 -20.75 20.12
C ASP A 325 -20.39 -19.71 19.05
N GLN A 326 -21.13 -19.67 17.93
CA GLN A 326 -20.94 -18.73 16.81
C GLN A 326 -22.18 -17.85 16.70
N THR A 327 -22.04 -16.65 16.12
CA THR A 327 -23.18 -15.79 15.86
C THR A 327 -24.01 -16.29 14.67
N PRO A 328 -25.34 -16.11 14.67
CA PRO A 328 -26.18 -15.81 15.83
C PRO A 328 -26.08 -16.89 16.90
N THR A 329 -25.79 -16.48 18.13
CA THR A 329 -25.56 -17.42 19.25
C THR A 329 -26.88 -17.88 19.86
N GLY A 330 -26.80 -18.69 20.94
CA GLY A 330 -27.95 -18.85 21.83
C GLY A 330 -28.17 -17.60 22.69
N ARG A 331 -28.83 -17.79 23.83
CA ARG A 331 -29.10 -16.68 24.76
C ARG A 331 -27.81 -15.99 25.21
N TYR A 332 -27.71 -14.69 24.92
CA TYR A 332 -26.70 -13.77 25.47
C TYR A 332 -26.86 -13.65 26.99
N VAL A 333 -25.74 -13.74 27.72
CA VAL A 333 -25.71 -13.69 29.18
C VAL A 333 -25.15 -12.36 29.67
N GLY A 334 -24.07 -11.88 29.04
CA GLY A 334 -23.37 -10.65 29.44
C GLY A 334 -21.97 -10.58 28.84
N ILE A 335 -21.18 -9.62 29.30
CA ILE A 335 -19.78 -9.46 28.87
C ILE A 335 -18.79 -9.66 30.03
N ILE A 336 -17.51 -9.83 29.69
CA ILE A 336 -16.40 -9.70 30.63
C ILE A 336 -15.32 -8.85 29.98
N HIS A 337 -14.98 -7.73 30.60
CA HIS A 337 -13.88 -6.91 30.12
C HIS A 337 -12.51 -7.57 30.37
N PHE A 338 -11.55 -7.35 29.47
CA PHE A 338 -10.21 -7.94 29.56
C PHE A 338 -9.51 -7.62 30.89
N GLN A 339 -9.67 -6.40 31.43
CA GLN A 339 -9.07 -6.03 32.72
C GLN A 339 -9.59 -6.86 33.88
N ARG A 340 -10.82 -7.38 33.79
CA ARG A 340 -11.40 -8.25 34.80
C ARG A 340 -10.77 -9.64 34.71
N LEU A 341 -10.60 -10.17 33.50
CA LEU A 341 -9.95 -11.46 33.26
C LEU A 341 -8.52 -11.51 33.84
N LEU A 342 -7.78 -10.40 33.79
CA LEU A 342 -6.43 -10.30 34.36
C LEU A 342 -6.38 -10.34 35.90
N ARG A 343 -7.50 -10.07 36.58
CA ARG A 343 -7.58 -10.01 38.05
C ARG A 343 -8.07 -11.31 38.67
N ASP A 344 -8.84 -12.08 37.92
CA ASP A 344 -9.45 -13.32 38.42
C ASP A 344 -8.51 -14.52 38.23
N PRO A 345 -8.56 -15.54 39.12
CA PRO A 345 -7.73 -16.73 38.99
C PRO A 345 -8.02 -17.49 37.68
N PRO A 346 -7.00 -17.98 36.93
CA PRO A 346 -7.19 -18.56 35.61
C PRO A 346 -8.14 -19.77 35.55
N PHE A 347 -8.27 -20.54 36.62
CA PHE A 347 -9.14 -21.72 36.71
C PHE A 347 -10.61 -21.38 37.04
N THR A 348 -10.91 -20.11 37.33
CA THR A 348 -12.28 -19.65 37.63
C THR A 348 -13.13 -19.76 36.37
N LEU A 349 -14.41 -20.09 36.52
CA LEU A 349 -15.34 -20.08 35.41
C LEU A 349 -15.73 -18.65 35.02
N VAL A 350 -15.84 -18.37 33.73
CA VAL A 350 -16.24 -17.06 33.22
C VAL A 350 -17.60 -16.63 33.79
N ALA A 351 -18.52 -17.57 34.02
CA ALA A 351 -19.84 -17.31 34.61
C ALA A 351 -19.80 -16.58 35.96
N ALA A 352 -18.71 -16.69 36.73
CA ALA A 352 -18.58 -16.02 38.02
C ALA A 352 -18.18 -14.54 37.91
N SER A 353 -17.78 -14.09 36.71
CA SER A 353 -17.19 -12.77 36.46
C SER A 353 -17.92 -11.96 35.39
N VAL A 354 -19.06 -12.48 34.91
CA VAL A 354 -19.90 -11.82 33.91
C VAL A 354 -20.52 -10.55 34.47
N ASP A 355 -20.40 -9.47 33.71
CA ASP A 355 -21.20 -8.26 33.85
C ASP A 355 -22.50 -8.42 33.05
N THR A 356 -23.62 -8.41 33.78
CA THR A 356 -24.98 -8.52 33.22
C THR A 356 -25.72 -7.19 33.21
N ASP A 357 -25.10 -6.12 33.71
CA ASP A 357 -25.73 -4.82 33.90
C ASP A 357 -25.57 -3.91 32.68
N LEU A 358 -24.69 -4.28 31.73
CA LEU A 358 -24.49 -3.53 30.50
C LEU A 358 -25.70 -3.67 29.55
N PRO A 359 -26.33 -2.56 29.13
CA PRO A 359 -27.39 -2.60 28.13
C PRO A 359 -26.89 -3.15 26.78
N THR A 360 -27.79 -3.82 26.06
CA THR A 360 -27.55 -4.34 24.71
C THR A 360 -28.14 -3.43 23.65
N LEU A 361 -27.59 -3.48 22.44
CA LEU A 361 -28.11 -2.74 21.29
C LEU A 361 -28.95 -3.66 20.39
N PRO A 362 -30.20 -3.29 20.04
CA PRO A 362 -30.92 -3.89 18.92
C PRO A 362 -30.19 -3.64 17.59
N PRO A 363 -30.29 -4.54 16.59
CA PRO A 363 -29.60 -4.39 15.30
C PRO A 363 -30.05 -3.15 14.51
N ASP A 364 -31.30 -2.70 14.68
CA ASP A 364 -31.86 -1.50 14.04
C ASP A 364 -31.47 -0.18 14.75
N THR A 365 -30.60 -0.23 15.77
CA THR A 365 -30.20 0.98 16.50
C THR A 365 -29.38 1.91 15.60
N PRO A 366 -29.76 3.18 15.42
CA PRO A 366 -29.06 4.07 14.50
C PRO A 366 -27.70 4.54 15.05
N LEU A 367 -26.74 4.79 14.16
CA LEU A 367 -25.35 5.17 14.45
C LEU A 367 -25.19 6.24 15.55
N PRO A 368 -25.93 7.37 15.58
CA PRO A 368 -25.77 8.36 16.63
C PRO A 368 -26.10 7.83 18.04
N VAL A 369 -27.03 6.87 18.13
CA VAL A 369 -27.39 6.22 19.40
C VAL A 369 -26.33 5.21 19.79
N VAL A 370 -25.78 4.45 18.82
CA VAL A 370 -24.64 3.54 19.05
C VAL A 370 -23.42 4.30 19.57
N ALA A 371 -23.05 5.40 18.91
CA ALA A 371 -21.95 6.26 19.33
C ALA A 371 -22.18 6.84 20.74
N GLY A 372 -23.41 7.31 21.01
CA GLY A 372 -23.79 7.78 22.33
C GLY A 372 -23.70 6.70 23.41
N HIS A 373 -24.06 5.46 23.08
CA HIS A 373 -23.96 4.31 23.97
C HIS A 373 -22.50 4.00 24.34
N LEU A 374 -21.63 3.84 23.34
CA LEU A 374 -20.20 3.60 23.55
C LEU A 374 -19.57 4.71 24.41
N ALA A 375 -19.86 5.97 24.09
CA ALA A 375 -19.34 7.13 24.83
C ALA A 375 -19.86 7.21 26.27
N THR A 376 -21.15 6.94 26.50
CA THR A 376 -21.78 7.01 27.83
C THR A 376 -21.16 6.00 28.79
N TYR A 377 -20.88 4.80 28.29
CA TYR A 377 -20.37 3.68 29.09
C TYR A 377 -18.84 3.51 29.00
N ASN A 378 -18.14 4.37 28.26
CA ASN A 378 -16.69 4.28 27.99
C ASN A 378 -16.27 2.90 27.44
N LEU A 379 -17.05 2.39 26.48
CA LEU A 379 -16.84 1.09 25.87
C LEU A 379 -15.99 1.19 24.62
N LEU A 380 -15.22 0.13 24.34
CA LEU A 380 -14.52 -0.07 23.07
C LEU A 380 -15.33 -0.92 22.09
N ALA A 381 -16.31 -1.69 22.59
CA ALA A 381 -17.25 -2.42 21.76
C ALA A 381 -18.58 -2.61 22.50
N ALA A 382 -19.67 -2.87 21.78
CA ALA A 382 -21.00 -3.11 22.34
C ALA A 382 -21.69 -4.34 21.72
N PRO A 383 -22.43 -5.15 22.52
CA PRO A 383 -23.15 -6.31 22.02
C PRO A 383 -24.39 -5.92 21.22
N VAL A 384 -24.54 -6.52 20.04
CA VAL A 384 -25.77 -6.43 19.25
C VAL A 384 -26.60 -7.70 19.44
N VAL A 385 -27.83 -7.54 19.93
CA VAL A 385 -28.69 -8.65 20.37
C VAL A 385 -30.06 -8.51 19.73
N ASP A 386 -30.59 -9.62 19.19
CA ASP A 386 -31.92 -9.65 18.60
C ASP A 386 -33.06 -9.69 19.64
N GLU A 387 -34.30 -9.62 19.17
CA GLU A 387 -35.49 -9.69 20.02
C GLU A 387 -35.63 -11.02 20.80
N THR A 388 -34.97 -12.08 20.34
CA THR A 388 -34.97 -13.40 20.99
C THR A 388 -33.92 -13.50 22.11
N GLY A 389 -33.06 -12.50 22.24
CA GLY A 389 -31.97 -12.46 23.20
C GLY A 389 -30.70 -13.17 22.71
N SER A 390 -30.55 -13.38 21.40
CA SER A 390 -29.39 -14.00 20.78
C SER A 390 -28.36 -12.96 20.36
N LEU A 391 -27.08 -13.18 20.68
CA LEU A 391 -26.01 -12.28 20.22
C LEU A 391 -25.81 -12.46 18.71
N LEU A 392 -25.98 -11.38 17.96
CA LEU A 392 -25.79 -11.34 16.50
C LEU A 392 -24.37 -10.94 16.11
N GLY A 393 -23.71 -10.12 16.93
CA GLY A 393 -22.41 -9.55 16.64
C GLY A 393 -22.01 -8.52 17.69
N ALA A 394 -20.97 -7.75 17.38
CA ALA A 394 -20.51 -6.64 18.19
C ALA A 394 -20.13 -5.45 17.30
N VAL A 395 -20.49 -4.25 17.73
CA VAL A 395 -20.01 -3.01 17.10
C VAL A 395 -18.78 -2.53 17.86
N THR A 396 -17.69 -2.22 17.16
CA THR A 396 -16.49 -1.65 17.77
C THR A 396 -16.50 -0.11 17.69
N VAL A 397 -15.61 0.53 18.45
CA VAL A 397 -15.53 1.99 18.47
C VAL A 397 -14.86 2.55 17.21
N ASP A 398 -13.97 1.78 16.60
CA ASP A 398 -13.27 2.05 15.35
C ASP A 398 -14.26 2.16 14.19
N ASP A 399 -15.12 1.15 13.98
CA ASP A 399 -16.15 1.19 12.91
C ASP A 399 -17.09 2.39 13.05
N VAL A 400 -17.46 2.70 14.30
CA VAL A 400 -18.29 3.87 14.62
C VAL A 400 -17.54 5.18 14.32
N LEU A 401 -16.25 5.26 14.61
CA LEU A 401 -15.45 6.44 14.30
C LEU A 401 -15.33 6.65 12.79
N ASP A 402 -15.13 5.58 12.03
CA ASP A 402 -14.99 5.63 10.58
C ASP A 402 -16.23 6.19 9.90
N HIS A 403 -17.42 5.79 10.38
CA HIS A 403 -18.70 6.33 9.90
C HIS A 403 -19.03 7.74 10.40
N LEU A 404 -18.40 8.21 11.49
CA LEU A 404 -18.56 9.57 11.99
C LEU A 404 -17.61 10.58 11.33
N LEU A 405 -16.51 10.11 10.77
CA LEU A 405 -15.57 10.93 10.03
C LEU A 405 -16.13 11.30 8.64
N PRO A 406 -15.62 12.37 8.01
CA PRO A 406 -15.99 12.70 6.63
C PRO A 406 -15.65 11.55 5.68
N SER A 407 -16.48 11.28 4.67
CA SER A 407 -16.28 10.15 3.73
C SER A 407 -14.91 10.13 3.04
N ASP A 408 -14.25 11.28 2.88
CA ASP A 408 -12.92 11.41 2.29
C ASP A 408 -11.77 11.33 3.32
N TRP A 409 -12.02 10.89 4.56
CA TRP A 409 -11.00 10.93 5.61
C TRP A 409 -9.81 10.00 5.31
N ARG A 410 -10.03 8.85 4.66
CA ARG A 410 -8.98 7.91 4.23
C ARG A 410 -8.14 8.43 3.05
N GLU A 411 -8.69 9.37 2.27
CA GLU A 411 -7.97 10.03 1.15
C GLU A 411 -7.06 11.18 1.63
N ARG A 412 -7.29 11.68 2.85
CA ARG A 412 -6.53 12.80 3.40
C ARG A 412 -5.23 12.28 3.99
N GLU A 413 -4.11 12.91 3.64
CA GLU A 413 -2.81 12.64 4.27
C GLU A 413 -2.90 12.91 5.78
N LEU A 414 -3.19 11.88 6.58
CA LEU A 414 -3.27 11.95 8.05
C LEU A 414 -1.93 12.44 8.66
N TYR A 415 -0.82 12.30 7.93
CA TYR A 415 0.54 12.53 8.41
C TYR A 415 1.30 13.70 7.77
N ALA A 416 0.69 14.50 6.87
CA ALA A 416 1.38 15.62 6.23
C ALA A 416 1.90 16.71 7.21
N GLY A 417 1.41 16.72 8.45
CA GLY A 417 1.73 17.72 9.48
C GLY A 417 2.52 17.21 10.68
N MET A 418 2.73 15.90 10.85
CA MET A 418 3.48 15.36 12.00
C MET A 418 4.86 14.90 11.53
N ALA A 419 5.84 15.79 11.67
CA ALA A 419 7.25 15.39 11.60
C ALA A 419 7.47 14.23 12.57
N LEU A 420 7.73 13.04 12.04
CA LEU A 420 8.22 11.90 12.83
C LEU A 420 9.42 12.41 13.65
N PRO A 421 9.41 12.29 14.99
CA PRO A 421 10.56 12.70 15.78
C PRO A 421 11.78 11.93 15.31
N GLU A 422 12.85 12.66 14.96
CA GLU A 422 14.14 12.06 14.66
C GLU A 422 14.48 11.09 15.80
N ALA A 423 14.74 9.83 15.45
CA ALA A 423 15.26 8.85 16.39
C ALA A 423 16.48 9.49 17.07
N SER A 424 16.33 9.81 18.36
CA SER A 424 17.41 10.34 19.15
C SER A 424 18.46 9.24 19.26
N ASP A 425 19.51 9.39 18.47
CA ASP A 425 20.70 8.55 18.58
C ASP A 425 21.25 8.73 20.00
N GLY A 426 21.08 7.70 20.82
CA GLY A 426 21.45 7.69 22.22
C GLY A 426 22.93 8.00 22.38
N ARG A 427 23.23 8.91 23.31
CA ARG A 427 24.56 9.04 23.92
C ARG A 427 24.53 8.53 25.34
#